data_AF-A0A7V6DZL7-F1
#
_entry.id   AF-A0A7V6DZL7-F1
#
_cell.length_a   1.000
_cell.length_b   1.000
_cell.length_c   1.000
_cell.angle_alpha   90.00
_cell.angle_beta   90.00
_cell.angle_gamma   90.00
#
_symmetry.space_group_name_H-M   'P 1'
#
loop_
_entity.id
_entity.type
_entity.pdbx_description
1 polymer ?
#
loop_
_entity_poly.entity_id
_entity_poly.type
_entity_poly.pdbx_seq_one_letter_code
_entity_poly.pdbx_strand_id
1 'polypeptide(L)'
;MEKKSFSDQELTHVLEYISGLKVPSSVSKEGAWKNLQYAILKEEEKMFSGKPVRQFSWQGLLFRYGIAALVLLLAGIVFFYRFFGMKEYETLKGRQMSFYLPDGSFVKLNSSSKLTYQPYQWYRQRKVFLEGEAYF
;
A
#
# COMPACT_ATOMS: atom_id res chain seq x y z
N MET A 1 15.28 -23.78 -45.90
CA MET A 1 14.44 -22.59 -46.13
C MET A 1 13.66 -22.83 -47.40
N GLU A 2 12.41 -23.26 -47.25
CA GLU A 2 11.51 -23.58 -48.35
C GLU A 2 10.97 -22.26 -48.93
N LYS A 3 11.29 -21.96 -50.19
CA LYS A 3 10.72 -20.80 -50.88
C LYS A 3 9.26 -21.12 -51.13
N LYS A 4 8.33 -20.38 -50.52
CA LYS A 4 6.92 -20.43 -50.89
C LYS A 4 6.80 -20.07 -52.37
N SER A 5 6.55 -21.04 -53.24
CA SER A 5 6.20 -20.80 -54.64
C SER A 5 4.70 -20.51 -54.70
N PHE A 6 4.33 -19.32 -55.16
CA PHE A 6 2.94 -18.97 -55.42
C PHE A 6 2.37 -19.86 -56.54
N SER A 7 1.11 -20.25 -56.41
CA SER A 7 0.41 -21.04 -57.44
C SER A 7 0.10 -20.18 -58.68
N ASP A 8 0.13 -20.77 -59.88
CA ASP A 8 -0.21 -20.06 -61.13
C ASP A 8 -1.61 -19.43 -61.10
N GLN A 9 -2.53 -20.02 -60.31
CA GLN A 9 -3.87 -19.49 -60.07
C GLN A 9 -3.86 -18.24 -59.19
N GLU A 10 -2.97 -18.16 -58.20
CA GLU A 10 -2.84 -16.98 -57.35
C GLU A 10 -2.22 -15.82 -58.13
N LEU A 11 -1.22 -16.13 -58.97
CA LEU A 11 -0.58 -15.14 -59.84
C LEU A 11 -1.56 -14.58 -60.87
N THR A 12 -2.40 -15.42 -61.49
CA THR A 12 -3.40 -14.95 -62.47
C THR A 12 -4.45 -14.07 -61.81
N HIS A 13 -4.94 -14.41 -60.61
CA HIS A 13 -5.90 -13.58 -59.88
C HIS A 13 -5.31 -12.22 -59.46
N VAL A 14 -4.04 -12.19 -59.05
CA VAL A 14 -3.33 -10.95 -58.73
C VAL A 14 -3.12 -10.09 -59.99
N LEU A 15 -2.75 -10.71 -61.12
CA LEU A 15 -2.57 -9.99 -62.38
C LEU A 15 -3.89 -9.43 -62.93
N GLU A 16 -4.97 -10.19 -62.84
CA GLU A 16 -6.31 -9.73 -63.20
C GLU A 16 -6.71 -8.51 -62.36
N TYR A 17 -6.51 -8.60 -61.04
CA TYR A 17 -6.78 -7.50 -60.12
C TYR A 17 -5.92 -6.25 -60.42
N ILE A 18 -4.60 -6.42 -60.60
CA ILE A 18 -3.68 -5.32 -60.90
C ILE A 18 -3.99 -4.68 -62.26
N SER A 19 -4.39 -5.48 -63.25
CA SER A 19 -4.74 -4.97 -64.59
C SER A 19 -5.96 -4.04 -64.57
N GLY A 20 -6.86 -4.23 -63.61
CA GLY A 20 -8.04 -3.37 -63.39
C GLY A 20 -7.75 -2.07 -62.61
N LEU A 21 -6.57 -1.93 -62.00
CA LEU A 21 -6.20 -0.74 -61.25
C LEU A 21 -5.80 0.39 -62.20
N LYS A 22 -6.59 1.46 -62.22
CA LYS A 22 -6.24 2.70 -62.93
C LYS A 22 -5.29 3.51 -62.05
N VAL A 23 -4.06 3.71 -62.53
CA VAL A 23 -3.11 4.60 -61.86
C VAL A 23 -3.62 6.04 -61.99
N PRO A 24 -3.79 6.78 -60.89
CA PRO A 24 -4.20 8.18 -60.96
C PRO A 24 -3.11 9.00 -61.66
N SER A 25 -3.43 9.58 -62.82
CA SER A 25 -2.50 10.37 -63.63
C SER A 25 -2.23 11.78 -63.09
N SER A 26 -2.96 12.20 -62.05
CA SER A 26 -2.90 13.54 -61.48
C SER A 26 -1.72 13.78 -60.54
N VAL A 27 -0.98 12.73 -60.16
CA VAL A 27 0.14 12.83 -59.21
C VAL A 27 1.33 12.03 -59.74
N SER A 28 2.51 12.66 -59.80
CA SER A 28 3.74 11.94 -60.16
C SER A 28 4.10 10.90 -59.10
N LYS A 29 4.86 9.87 -59.49
CA LYS A 29 5.34 8.83 -58.56
C LYS A 29 6.03 9.43 -57.34
N GLU A 30 6.84 10.46 -57.55
CA GLU A 30 7.58 11.17 -56.51
C GLU A 30 6.63 11.96 -55.59
N GLY A 31 5.58 12.56 -56.14
CA GLY A 31 4.54 13.23 -55.36
C GLY A 31 3.74 12.27 -54.50
N ALA A 32 3.35 11.12 -55.06
CA ALA A 32 2.66 10.07 -54.32
C ALA A 32 3.54 9.50 -53.18
N TRP A 33 4.83 9.29 -53.46
CA TRP A 33 5.80 8.83 -52.47
C TRP A 33 6.00 9.83 -51.33
N LYS A 34 6.11 11.13 -51.65
CA LYS A 34 6.21 12.20 -50.65
C LYS A 34 4.97 12.28 -49.76
N ASN A 35 3.77 12.15 -50.34
CA ASN A 35 2.52 12.17 -49.57
C ASN A 35 2.42 11.00 -48.60
N LEU A 36 2.86 9.80 -49.03
CA LEU A 36 2.91 8.61 -48.18
C LEU A 36 3.89 8.81 -47.02
N GLN A 37 5.12 9.25 -47.30
CA GLN A 37 6.11 9.53 -46.27
C GLN A 37 5.59 10.57 -45.26
N TYR A 38 4.98 11.65 -45.75
CA TYR A 38 4.39 12.67 -44.89
C TYR A 38 3.26 12.13 -44.02
N ALA A 39 2.40 11.26 -44.56
CA ALA A 39 1.32 10.64 -43.79
C ALA A 39 1.86 9.74 -42.67
N ILE A 40 2.89 8.93 -42.94
CA ILE A 40 3.54 8.07 -41.93
C ILE A 40 4.17 8.92 -40.83
N LEU A 41 4.98 9.92 -41.19
CA LEU A 41 5.65 10.77 -40.21
C LEU A 41 4.66 11.54 -39.33
N LYS A 42 3.56 12.03 -39.91
CA LYS A 42 2.49 12.71 -39.18
C LYS A 42 1.71 11.78 -38.24
N GLU A 43 1.60 10.51 -38.60
CA GLU A 43 0.95 9.50 -37.78
C GLU A 43 1.87 9.04 -36.64
N GLU A 44 3.18 8.90 -36.91
CA GLU A 44 4.22 8.70 -35.89
C GLU A 44 4.22 9.84 -34.87
N GLU A 45 4.28 11.11 -35.31
CA GLU A 45 4.22 12.26 -34.39
C GLU A 45 3.00 12.23 -33.47
N LYS A 46 1.83 11.84 -34.00
CA LYS A 46 0.59 11.71 -33.21
C LYS A 46 0.60 10.54 -32.24
N MET A 47 1.27 9.44 -32.59
CA MET A 47 1.46 8.28 -31.70
C MET A 47 2.43 8.62 -30.55
N PHE A 48 3.47 9.42 -30.82
CA PHE A 48 4.40 9.89 -29.78
C PHE A 48 3.84 11.05 -28.95
N SER A 49 2.87 11.81 -29.47
CA SER A 49 2.12 12.84 -28.72
C SER A 49 0.91 12.27 -27.98
N GLY A 50 0.96 11.00 -27.55
CA GLY A 50 -0.09 10.37 -26.76
C GLY A 50 -0.34 11.17 -25.47
N LYS A 51 -1.59 11.64 -25.29
CA LYS A 51 -2.02 12.30 -24.05
C LYS A 51 -1.61 11.42 -22.86
N PRO A 52 -0.97 11.96 -21.81
CA PRO A 52 -0.47 11.13 -20.72
C PRO A 52 -1.66 10.37 -20.12
N VAL A 53 -1.65 9.05 -20.28
CA VAL A 53 -2.58 8.18 -19.55
C VAL A 53 -2.23 8.38 -18.09
N ARG A 54 -3.16 8.97 -17.33
CA ARG A 54 -2.97 9.29 -15.91
C ARG A 54 -2.85 7.97 -15.16
N GLN A 55 -1.62 7.46 -15.09
CA GLN A 55 -1.31 6.24 -14.34
C GLN A 55 -1.56 6.54 -12.87
N PHE A 56 -2.68 6.03 -12.36
CA PHE A 56 -3.03 6.16 -10.96
C PHE A 56 -2.01 5.37 -10.14
N SER A 57 -1.11 6.07 -9.47
CA SER A 57 -0.08 5.44 -8.64
C SER A 57 -0.72 4.94 -7.35
N TRP A 58 -1.27 3.73 -7.42
CA TRP A 58 -1.73 2.99 -6.24
C TRP A 58 -0.62 2.89 -5.18
N GLN A 59 0.65 2.81 -5.61
CA GLN A 59 1.81 2.78 -4.73
C GLN A 59 1.96 4.07 -3.90
N GLY A 60 1.83 5.25 -4.51
CA GLY A 60 1.92 6.52 -3.79
C GLY A 60 0.73 6.75 -2.85
N LEU A 61 -0.45 6.27 -3.23
CA LEU A 61 -1.66 6.34 -2.41
C LEU A 61 -1.54 5.41 -1.18
N LEU A 62 -1.15 4.16 -1.40
CA LEU A 62 -0.95 3.16 -0.34
C LEU A 62 0.17 3.58 0.63
N PHE A 63 1.25 4.18 0.15
CA PHE A 63 2.32 4.67 1.03
C PHE A 63 1.83 5.77 1.98
N ARG A 64 1.05 6.73 1.46
CA ARG A 64 0.48 7.83 2.28
C ARG A 64 -0.47 7.30 3.35
N TYR A 65 -1.39 6.40 2.97
CA TYR A 65 -2.31 5.79 3.92
C TYR A 65 -1.61 4.83 4.88
N GLY A 66 -0.56 4.14 4.44
CA GLY A 66 0.27 3.27 5.28
C GLY A 66 0.96 4.04 6.40
N ILE A 67 1.54 5.21 6.09
CA ILE A 67 2.13 6.09 7.11
C ILE A 67 1.05 6.55 8.10
N ALA A 68 -0.10 7.02 7.61
CA ALA A 68 -1.19 7.48 8.49
C ALA A 68 -1.71 6.35 9.41
N ALA A 69 -1.88 5.15 8.87
CA ALA A 69 -2.31 3.97 9.63
C ALA A 69 -1.29 3.59 10.70
N LEU A 70 0.01 3.64 10.39
CA LEU A 70 1.07 3.36 11.36
C LEU A 70 1.06 4.36 12.51
N VAL A 71 0.91 5.66 12.22
CA VAL A 71 0.83 6.71 13.24
C VAL A 71 -0.38 6.48 14.14
N LEU A 72 -1.56 6.21 13.58
CA LEU A 72 -2.76 5.91 14.34
C LEU A 72 -2.61 4.65 15.19
N LEU A 73 -1.98 3.61 14.66
CA LEU A 73 -1.72 2.36 15.38
C LEU A 73 -0.78 2.60 16.57
N LEU A 74 0.33 3.33 16.37
CA LEU A 74 1.25 3.68 17.46
C LEU A 74 0.59 4.56 18.51
N ALA A 75 -0.17 5.58 18.08
CA ALA A 75 -0.92 6.44 18.98
C ALA A 75 -1.96 5.64 19.79
N GLY A 76 -2.64 4.69 19.15
CA GLY A 76 -3.59 3.78 19.79
C GLY A 76 -2.93 2.89 20.83
N ILE A 77 -1.75 2.32 20.53
CA ILE A 77 -0.97 1.52 21.49
C ILE A 77 -0.56 2.37 22.69
N VAL A 78 0.00 3.56 22.46
CA VAL A 78 0.41 4.47 23.54
C VAL A 78 -0.80 4.87 24.39
N PHE A 79 -1.91 5.22 23.75
CA PHE A 79 -3.16 5.54 24.45
C PHE A 79 -3.65 4.35 25.28
N PHE A 80 -3.66 3.14 24.71
CA PHE A 80 -4.09 1.95 25.41
C PHE A 80 -3.27 1.68 26.67
N TYR A 81 -1.94 1.65 26.58
CA TYR A 81 -1.09 1.44 27.74
C TYR A 81 -1.18 2.58 28.76
N ARG A 82 -1.38 3.82 28.30
CA ARG A 82 -1.56 4.98 29.17
C ARG A 82 -2.83 4.86 30.00
N PHE A 83 -3.97 4.50 29.41
CA PHE A 83 -5.27 4.57 30.09
C PHE A 83 -5.75 3.23 30.67
N PHE A 84 -5.40 2.11 30.06
CA PHE A 84 -5.93 0.78 30.44
C PHE A 84 -4.89 -0.18 31.00
N GLY A 85 -3.60 0.20 31.02
CA GLY A 85 -2.51 -0.63 31.54
C GLY A 85 -2.46 -0.71 33.06
N MET A 86 -3.54 -1.13 33.71
CA MET A 86 -3.61 -1.38 35.16
C MET A 86 -2.96 -2.74 35.49
N LYS A 87 -2.18 -2.79 36.56
CA LYS A 87 -1.64 -4.03 37.13
C LYS A 87 -2.28 -4.30 38.47
N GLU A 88 -2.73 -5.54 38.66
CA GLU A 88 -3.51 -5.97 39.81
C GLU A 88 -2.79 -7.08 40.58
N TYR A 89 -2.88 -7.01 41.91
CA TYR A 89 -2.46 -8.03 42.85
C TYR A 89 -3.61 -8.33 43.81
N GLU A 90 -3.99 -9.60 43.94
CA GLU A 90 -5.08 -10.03 44.80
C GLU A 90 -4.65 -11.23 45.66
N THR A 91 -5.09 -11.25 46.92
CA THR A 91 -4.86 -12.35 47.85
C THR A 91 -6.17 -13.02 48.25
N LEU A 92 -6.14 -14.35 48.35
CA LEU A 92 -7.25 -15.13 48.89
C LEU A 92 -7.28 -15.07 50.43
N LYS A 93 -8.38 -15.54 51.03
CA LYS A 93 -8.52 -15.66 52.50
C LYS A 93 -7.36 -16.47 53.09
N GLY A 94 -6.80 -15.98 54.20
CA GLY A 94 -5.68 -16.61 54.90
C GLY A 94 -4.33 -16.55 54.17
N ARG A 95 -4.22 -15.85 53.02
CA ARG A 95 -2.97 -15.71 52.25
C ARG A 95 -2.44 -14.28 52.35
N GLN A 96 -1.12 -14.12 52.40
CA GLN A 96 -0.47 -12.82 52.27
C GLN A 96 0.49 -12.84 51.08
N MET A 97 0.74 -11.67 50.51
CA MET A 97 1.67 -11.51 49.39
C MET A 97 2.59 -10.32 49.64
N SER A 98 3.81 -10.38 49.13
CA SER A 98 4.74 -9.26 49.17
C SER A 98 5.35 -9.02 47.79
N PHE A 99 5.47 -7.75 47.42
CA PHE A 99 6.02 -7.33 46.13
C PHE A 99 6.60 -5.92 46.22
N TYR A 100 7.38 -5.55 45.21
CA TYR A 100 7.90 -4.19 45.06
C TYR A 100 7.11 -3.43 44.00
N LEU A 101 6.86 -2.16 44.27
CA LEU A 101 6.35 -1.20 43.31
C LEU A 101 7.49 -0.75 42.36
N PRO A 102 7.18 -0.12 41.21
CA PRO A 102 8.20 0.23 40.22
C PRO A 102 9.28 1.21 40.69
N ASP A 103 9.06 1.91 41.80
CA ASP A 103 10.02 2.79 42.49
C ASP A 103 10.86 2.08 43.56
N GLY A 104 10.65 0.78 43.77
CA GLY A 104 11.30 0.00 44.82
C GLY A 104 10.62 0.10 46.19
N SER A 105 9.48 0.77 46.33
CA SER A 105 8.70 0.70 47.57
C SER A 105 8.21 -0.72 47.82
N PHE A 106 8.40 -1.21 49.04
CA PHE A 106 7.98 -2.54 49.45
C PHE A 106 6.50 -2.53 49.82
N VAL A 107 5.77 -3.57 49.44
CA VAL A 107 4.37 -3.74 49.80
C VAL A 107 4.15 -5.14 50.33
N LYS A 108 3.47 -5.23 51.48
CA LYS A 108 2.93 -6.49 52.02
C LYS A 108 1.41 -6.41 52.06
N LEU A 109 0.76 -7.13 51.16
CA LEU A 109 -0.69 -7.21 51.01
C LEU A 109 -1.24 -8.30 51.95
N ASN A 110 -2.23 -7.95 52.79
CA ASN A 110 -2.85 -8.87 53.73
C ASN A 110 -3.84 -9.81 53.02
N SER A 111 -4.55 -10.68 53.77
CA SER A 111 -5.54 -11.61 53.21
C SER A 111 -6.81 -10.95 52.73
N SER A 112 -7.44 -11.52 51.70
CA SER A 112 -8.65 -10.97 51.07
C SER A 112 -8.51 -9.48 50.73
N SER A 113 -7.35 -9.12 50.18
CA SER A 113 -7.01 -7.75 49.82
C SER A 113 -6.60 -7.68 48.36
N LYS A 114 -6.85 -6.54 47.74
CA LYS A 114 -6.59 -6.27 46.34
C LYS A 114 -5.92 -4.91 46.18
N LEU A 115 -4.84 -4.87 45.42
CA LEU A 115 -4.11 -3.66 45.10
C LEU A 115 -3.93 -3.54 43.59
N THR A 116 -4.32 -2.39 43.05
CA THR A 116 -4.19 -2.09 41.62
C THR A 116 -3.43 -0.77 41.42
N TYR A 117 -2.54 -0.71 40.42
CA TYR A 117 -1.80 0.51 40.07
C TYR A 117 -1.48 0.60 38.57
N GLN A 118 -1.02 1.77 38.12
CA GLN A 118 -0.64 2.05 36.73
C GLN A 118 0.89 2.00 36.54
N PRO A 119 1.52 0.88 36.16
CA PRO A 119 2.96 0.79 35.95
C PRO A 119 3.49 1.82 34.95
N TYR A 120 2.82 2.02 33.82
CA TYR A 120 3.25 2.96 32.78
C TYR A 120 3.08 4.43 33.16
N GLN A 121 2.30 4.73 34.20
CA GLN A 121 2.14 6.09 34.73
C GLN A 121 2.88 6.31 36.07
N TRP A 122 3.54 5.29 36.60
CA TRP A 122 4.04 5.28 37.98
C TRP A 122 4.94 6.47 38.32
N TYR A 123 5.89 6.78 37.44
CA TYR A 123 6.84 7.89 37.62
C TYR A 123 6.19 9.28 37.50
N ARG A 124 5.03 9.38 36.84
CA ARG A 124 4.24 10.61 36.80
C ARG A 124 3.36 10.76 38.04
N GLN A 125 2.78 9.66 38.50
CA GLN A 125 1.89 9.63 39.64
C GLN A 125 2.00 8.28 40.36
N ARG A 126 2.63 8.29 41.54
CA ARG A 126 2.72 7.14 42.45
C ARG A 126 1.38 6.93 43.16
N LYS A 127 0.40 6.37 42.44
CA LYS A 127 -0.95 6.12 42.95
C LYS A 127 -1.29 4.64 42.90
N VAL A 128 -1.80 4.14 44.01
CA VAL A 128 -2.38 2.80 44.15
C VAL A 128 -3.85 2.91 44.51
N PHE A 129 -4.63 1.91 44.11
CA PHE A 129 -5.99 1.68 44.56
C PHE A 129 -5.96 0.41 45.41
N LEU A 130 -6.41 0.51 46.65
CA LEU A 130 -6.36 -0.58 47.63
C LEU A 130 -7.77 -0.87 48.13
N GLU A 131 -8.13 -2.15 48.12
CA GLU A 131 -9.30 -2.72 48.78
C GLU A 131 -8.81 -3.74 49.82
N GLY A 132 -9.17 -3.57 51.09
CA GLY A 132 -8.65 -4.38 52.19
C GLY A 132 -7.44 -3.71 52.87
N GLU A 133 -6.38 -4.48 53.14
CA GLU A 133 -5.26 -4.05 53.98
C GLU A 133 -3.90 -4.33 53.33
N ALA A 134 -3.01 -3.35 53.40
CA ALA A 134 -1.62 -3.48 52.98
C ALA A 134 -0.69 -2.64 53.86
N TYR A 135 0.53 -3.13 54.02
CA TYR A 135 1.65 -2.40 54.61
C TYR A 135 2.57 -1.91 53.48
N PHE A 136 2.99 -0.64 53.55
CA PHE A 136 3.86 0.04 52.59
C PHE A 136 5.13 0.53 53.29
#